data_AF-A0AAU6WS00-F1
#
_entry.id   AF-A0AAU6WS00-F1
#
_cell.length_a   1.000
_cell.length_b   1.000
_cell.length_c   1.000
_cell.angle_alpha   90.00
_cell.angle_beta   90.00
_cell.angle_gamma   90.00
#
_symmetry.space_group_name_H-M   'P 1'
#
loop_
_entity.id
_entity.type
_entity.pdbx_description
1 polymer ?
#
loop_
_entity_poly.entity_id
_entity_poly.type
_entity_poly.pdbx_seq_one_letter_code
_entity_poly.pdbx_strand_id
1 'polypeptide(L)'
;MAQERLLVHWHIYEMLAQNTYNELSQLSNKKVGNNLQSIDYNYNIRGWMTEINRDQMQVPDLGGKLFSYKIKYTEKEGITTPNPLQFPGKEVAAKYNGNIAEVDWRSVENIGIILLRLQKGTAMSMTG
;
A
#
# COMPACT_ATOMS: atom_id res chain seq x y z
N MET A 1 -17.88 -23.22 -10.41
CA MET A 1 -17.63 -23.50 -8.98
C MET A 1 -17.52 -22.16 -8.27
N ALA A 2 -18.30 -21.93 -7.21
CA ALA A 2 -18.19 -20.72 -6.41
C ALA A 2 -16.96 -20.85 -5.49
N GLN A 3 -16.05 -19.88 -5.52
CA GLN A 3 -14.93 -19.83 -4.59
C GLN A 3 -15.43 -19.26 -3.27
N GLU A 4 -15.43 -20.08 -2.22
CA GLU A 4 -15.73 -19.62 -0.85
C GLU A 4 -14.58 -18.75 -0.33
N ARG A 5 -14.94 -17.69 0.42
CA ARG A 5 -13.98 -16.75 1.01
C ARG A 5 -14.18 -16.65 2.52
N LEU A 6 -13.07 -16.54 3.23
CA LEU A 6 -13.06 -16.38 4.68
C LEU A 6 -13.53 -14.98 5.06
N LEU A 7 -14.70 -14.87 5.69
CA LEU A 7 -15.23 -13.58 6.17
C LEU A 7 -14.71 -13.21 7.56
N VAL A 8 -14.69 -14.16 8.50
CA VAL A 8 -14.28 -13.89 9.89
C VAL A 8 -13.47 -15.06 10.42
N HIS A 9 -12.42 -14.76 11.18
CA HIS A 9 -11.61 -15.73 11.90
C HIS A 9 -11.66 -15.43 13.41
N TRP A 10 -12.00 -16.46 14.19
CA TRP A 10 -12.09 -16.41 15.65
C TRP A 10 -11.08 -17.36 16.29
N HIS A 11 -10.53 -16.95 17.43
CA HIS A 11 -9.81 -17.81 18.36
C HIS A 11 -10.50 -17.78 19.72
N ILE A 12 -11.20 -18.86 20.07
CA ILE A 12 -12.03 -19.08 21.28
C ILE A 12 -12.83 -17.84 21.74
N TYR A 13 -12.20 -16.84 22.36
CA TYR A 13 -12.82 -15.64 22.91
C TYR A 13 -12.48 -14.33 22.17
N GLU A 14 -11.69 -14.35 21.09
CA GLU A 14 -11.28 -13.13 20.37
C GLU A 14 -11.39 -13.26 18.84
N MET A 15 -11.74 -12.14 18.19
CA MET A 15 -11.73 -12.03 16.74
C MET A 15 -10.32 -11.69 16.26
N LEU A 16 -9.69 -12.60 15.52
CA LEU A 16 -8.37 -12.37 14.95
C LEU A 16 -8.43 -11.53 13.68
N ALA A 17 -9.42 -11.79 12.83
CA ALA A 17 -9.60 -11.06 11.59
C ALA A 17 -11.06 -11.03 11.12
N GLN A 18 -11.47 -9.91 10.53
CA GLN A 18 -12.68 -9.78 9.74
C GLN A 18 -12.32 -9.19 8.38
N ASN A 19 -12.72 -9.87 7.32
CA ASN A 19 -12.45 -9.52 5.93
C ASN A 19 -13.73 -9.02 5.26
N THR A 20 -13.62 -7.91 4.54
CA THR A 20 -14.64 -7.41 3.62
C THR A 20 -14.11 -7.52 2.21
N TYR A 21 -14.96 -7.93 1.27
CA TYR A 21 -14.58 -8.08 -0.13
C TYR A 21 -15.39 -7.12 -1.00
N ASN A 22 -14.78 -6.57 -2.05
CA ASN A 22 -15.49 -5.79 -3.06
C ASN A 22 -16.26 -6.71 -4.04
N GLU A 23 -16.98 -6.08 -4.98
CA GLU A 23 -17.77 -6.76 -6.01
C GLU A 23 -16.92 -7.65 -6.93
N LEU A 24 -15.64 -7.30 -7.11
CA LEU A 24 -14.65 -8.08 -7.85
C LEU A 24 -14.01 -9.19 -7.01
N SER A 25 -14.56 -9.48 -5.83
CA SER A 25 -14.09 -10.55 -4.97
C SER A 25 -12.68 -10.35 -4.38
N GLN A 26 -12.18 -9.12 -4.37
CA GLN A 26 -10.90 -8.74 -3.79
C GLN A 26 -11.09 -8.25 -2.36
N LEU A 27 -10.12 -8.50 -1.47
CA LEU A 27 -10.16 -8.06 -0.08
C LEU A 27 -10.11 -6.52 -0.04
N SER A 28 -11.22 -5.84 0.23
CA SER A 28 -11.26 -4.38 0.28
C SER A 28 -10.90 -3.81 1.64
N ASN A 29 -11.24 -4.54 2.71
CA ASN A 29 -10.91 -4.15 4.07
C ASN A 29 -10.61 -5.38 4.93
N LYS A 30 -9.65 -5.25 5.84
CA LYS A 30 -9.38 -6.24 6.89
C LYS A 30 -9.29 -5.56 8.25
N LYS A 31 -10.12 -5.99 9.19
CA LYS A 31 -9.99 -5.61 10.60
C LYS A 31 -9.25 -6.71 11.35
N VAL A 32 -8.32 -6.34 12.24
CA VAL A 32 -7.53 -7.29 13.05
C VAL A 32 -7.43 -6.85 14.50
N GLY A 33 -7.14 -7.82 15.38
CA GLY A 33 -6.93 -7.57 16.81
C GLY A 33 -8.16 -6.98 17.48
N ASN A 34 -9.35 -7.57 17.26
CA ASN A 34 -10.61 -7.08 17.79
C ASN A 34 -10.89 -5.59 17.46
N ASN A 35 -10.73 -5.20 16.19
CA ASN A 35 -10.85 -3.82 15.68
C ASN A 35 -9.71 -2.85 16.08
N LEU A 36 -8.58 -3.36 16.58
CA LEU A 36 -7.39 -2.54 16.84
C LEU A 36 -6.89 -1.83 15.57
N GLN A 37 -6.99 -2.50 14.42
CA GLN A 37 -6.68 -1.90 13.13
C GLN A 37 -7.77 -2.23 12.11
N SER A 38 -8.04 -1.26 11.24
CA SER A 38 -8.79 -1.42 10.01
C SER A 38 -7.83 -1.15 8.86
N ILE A 39 -7.69 -2.08 7.92
CA ILE A 39 -6.69 -2.03 6.85
C ILE A 39 -7.44 -1.97 5.53
N ASP A 40 -7.35 -0.84 4.85
CA ASP A 40 -8.04 -0.59 3.58
C ASP A 40 -7.09 -0.93 2.42
N TYR A 41 -7.54 -1.74 1.47
CA TYR A 41 -6.73 -2.21 0.35
C TYR A 41 -7.26 -1.64 -0.97
N ASN A 42 -6.36 -1.13 -1.81
CA ASN A 42 -6.67 -0.66 -3.14
C ASN A 42 -5.95 -1.50 -4.19
N TYR A 43 -6.60 -1.68 -5.33
CA TYR A 43 -6.11 -2.48 -6.44
C TYR A 43 -6.18 -1.68 -7.75
N ASN A 44 -5.27 -1.97 -8.68
CA ASN A 44 -5.41 -1.51 -10.06
C ASN A 44 -6.39 -2.39 -10.85
N ILE A 45 -6.66 -2.00 -12.11
CA ILE A 45 -7.56 -2.73 -13.02
C ILE A 45 -7.10 -4.16 -13.35
N ARG A 46 -5.82 -4.50 -13.12
CA ARG A 46 -5.26 -5.85 -13.29
C ARG A 46 -5.36 -6.70 -12.03
N GLY A 47 -5.93 -6.14 -10.95
CA GLY A 47 -6.08 -6.81 -9.66
C GLY A 47 -4.82 -6.87 -8.81
N TRP A 48 -3.78 -6.10 -9.15
CA TRP A 48 -2.61 -5.98 -8.29
C TRP A 48 -2.88 -4.96 -7.18
N MET A 49 -2.49 -5.29 -5.95
CA MET A 49 -2.63 -4.36 -4.82
C MET A 49 -1.66 -3.19 -5.02
N THR A 50 -2.16 -1.97 -5.00
CA THR A 50 -1.36 -0.77 -5.25
C THR A 50 -1.19 0.10 -4.02
N GLU A 51 -2.16 0.12 -3.11
CA GLU A 51 -2.12 0.99 -1.93
C GLU A 51 -2.75 0.28 -0.73
N ILE A 52 -2.27 0.59 0.47
CA ILE A 52 -2.91 0.22 1.74
C ILE A 52 -3.04 1.48 2.59
N ASN A 53 -4.24 1.71 3.13
CA ASN A 53 -4.60 2.92 3.87
C ASN A 53 -4.21 4.19 3.10
N ARG A 54 -4.44 4.19 1.78
CA ARG A 54 -4.05 5.23 0.81
C ARG A 54 -4.14 6.66 1.34
N ASP A 55 -5.31 7.02 1.87
CA ASP A 55 -5.61 8.39 2.27
C ASP A 55 -4.77 8.85 3.47
N GLN A 56 -4.12 7.91 4.17
CA GLN A 56 -3.27 8.18 5.33
C GLN A 56 -1.82 8.47 4.97
N MET A 57 -1.40 8.17 3.73
CA MET A 57 -0.01 8.35 3.29
C MET A 57 0.48 9.80 3.40
N GLN A 58 -0.43 10.78 3.35
CA GLN A 58 -0.10 12.21 3.45
C GLN A 58 -0.45 12.81 4.81
N VAL A 59 -1.07 12.03 5.70
CA VAL A 59 -1.50 12.50 7.02
C VAL A 59 -0.31 12.38 8.00
N PRO A 60 0.02 13.41 8.80
CA PRO A 60 1.16 13.36 9.72
C PRO A 60 1.11 12.18 10.71
N ASP A 61 -0.06 11.87 11.27
CA ASP A 61 -0.30 10.81 12.25
C ASP A 61 -0.95 9.55 11.66
N LEU A 62 -0.96 9.44 10.31
CA LEU A 62 -1.63 8.38 9.56
C LEU A 62 -3.12 8.21 9.89
N GLY A 63 -3.79 9.25 10.41
CA GLY A 63 -5.21 9.22 10.76
C GLY A 63 -5.55 8.12 11.77
N GLY A 64 -4.61 7.81 12.67
CA GLY A 64 -4.75 6.73 13.66
C GLY A 64 -4.51 5.31 13.13
N LYS A 65 -4.15 5.14 11.85
CA LYS A 65 -3.65 3.85 11.34
C LYS A 65 -2.20 3.65 11.78
N LEU A 66 -1.78 2.39 11.91
CA LEU A 66 -0.40 2.07 12.24
C LEU A 66 0.55 2.20 11.06
N PHE A 67 0.04 2.11 9.83
CA PHE A 67 0.86 2.18 8.62
C PHE A 67 0.05 2.58 7.38
N SER A 68 0.77 3.01 6.36
CA SER A 68 0.29 3.26 5.00
C SER A 68 1.34 2.77 4.00
N TYR A 69 0.87 2.24 2.87
CA TYR A 69 1.73 1.64 1.84
C TYR A 69 1.28 2.05 0.44
N LYS A 70 2.23 2.23 -0.46
CA LYS A 70 1.99 2.40 -1.89
C LYS A 70 3.06 1.68 -2.69
N ILE A 71 2.65 0.97 -3.72
CA ILE A 71 3.53 0.28 -4.66
C ILE A 71 3.23 0.73 -6.08
N LYS A 72 4.28 1.14 -6.79
CA LYS A 72 4.25 1.48 -8.21
C LYS A 72 4.88 0.33 -8.98
N TYR A 73 4.10 -0.27 -9.86
CA TYR A 73 4.55 -1.42 -10.63
C TYR A 73 5.35 -0.99 -11.89
N THR A 74 4.64 -0.72 -12.98
CA THR A 74 5.26 -0.42 -14.29
C THR A 74 5.27 1.05 -14.66
N GLU A 75 4.60 1.90 -13.88
CA GLU A 75 4.49 3.34 -14.15
C GLU A 75 5.70 4.09 -13.58
N LYS A 76 6.53 4.63 -14.48
CA LYS A 76 7.42 5.76 -14.17
C LYS A 76 6.63 7.05 -14.36
N GLU A 77 6.47 7.84 -13.31
CA GLU A 77 6.25 9.27 -13.50
C GLU A 77 7.60 9.91 -13.89
N GLY A 78 7.84 10.08 -15.19
CA GLY A 78 9.07 10.67 -15.72
C GLY A 78 9.14 10.66 -17.25
N ILE A 79 9.88 11.61 -17.83
CA ILE A 79 9.99 11.84 -19.28
C ILE A 79 10.50 10.58 -20.00
N THR A 80 9.74 10.08 -20.97
CA THR A 80 10.04 8.88 -21.78
C THR A 80 11.21 9.07 -22.76
N THR A 81 11.50 10.33 -23.11
CA THR A 81 12.59 10.74 -24.00
C THR A 81 13.35 11.91 -23.38
N PRO A 82 14.43 11.68 -22.60
CA PRO A 82 15.15 12.74 -21.89
C PRO A 82 15.73 13.82 -22.81
N ASN A 83 15.93 13.52 -24.10
CA ASN A 83 16.39 14.48 -25.10
C ASN A 83 15.87 14.15 -26.52
N PRO A 84 14.69 14.64 -26.91
CA PRO A 84 14.07 14.33 -28.20
C PRO A 84 14.79 14.96 -29.40
N LEU A 85 15.58 16.01 -29.18
CA LEU A 85 16.35 16.69 -30.24
C LEU A 85 17.59 15.88 -30.65
N GLN A 86 18.19 15.16 -29.69
CA GLN A 86 19.44 14.43 -29.92
C GLN A 86 19.19 12.97 -30.30
N PHE A 87 18.03 12.40 -29.94
CA PHE A 87 17.69 11.00 -30.20
C PHE A 87 16.23 10.81 -30.66
N PRO A 88 15.87 11.28 -31.87
CA PRO A 88 14.53 11.07 -32.41
C PRO A 88 14.23 9.57 -32.55
N GLY A 89 13.09 9.13 -32.01
CA GLY A 89 12.66 7.74 -32.05
C GLY A 89 13.40 6.77 -31.12
N LYS A 90 14.19 7.27 -30.16
CA LYS A 90 14.80 6.44 -29.11
C LYS A 90 14.04 6.61 -27.80
N GLU A 91 13.18 5.66 -27.52
CA GLU A 91 12.58 5.50 -26.20
C GLU A 91 13.59 4.84 -25.25
N VAL A 92 13.60 5.26 -23.99
CA VAL A 92 14.34 4.53 -22.96
C VAL A 92 13.69 3.16 -22.80
N ALA A 93 14.29 2.13 -23.40
CA ALA A 93 13.83 0.76 -23.25
C ALA A 93 13.85 0.40 -21.75
N ALA A 94 12.67 0.16 -21.19
CA ALA A 94 12.54 -0.27 -19.81
C ALA A 94 13.25 -1.63 -19.65
N LYS A 95 14.40 -1.63 -18.98
CA LYS A 95 15.06 -2.86 -18.56
C LYS A 95 14.37 -3.32 -17.28
N TYR A 96 13.41 -4.21 -17.42
CA TYR A 96 12.70 -4.80 -16.29
C TYR A 96 13.52 -5.94 -15.67
N ASN A 97 13.93 -5.78 -14.41
CA ASN A 97 14.21 -6.91 -13.51
C ASN A 97 13.04 -7.06 -12.53
N GLY A 98 11.86 -7.39 -13.08
CA GLY A 98 10.60 -7.44 -12.34
C GLY A 98 9.65 -6.27 -12.65
N ASN A 99 8.45 -6.34 -12.08
CA ASN A 99 7.35 -5.42 -12.37
C ASN A 99 7.18 -4.32 -11.31
N ILE A 100 8.11 -4.13 -10.37
CA ILE A 100 7.99 -3.13 -9.29
C ILE A 100 9.01 -2.01 -9.52
N ALA A 101 8.52 -0.79 -9.72
CA ALA A 101 9.33 0.40 -9.94
C ALA A 101 9.64 1.14 -8.62
N GLU A 102 8.70 1.20 -7.68
CA GLU A 102 8.86 1.94 -6.43
C GLU A 102 7.94 1.41 -5.34
N VAL A 103 8.36 1.55 -4.08
CA VAL A 103 7.55 1.29 -2.90
C VAL A 103 7.72 2.45 -1.93
N ASP A 104 6.60 3.04 -1.52
CA ASP A 104 6.51 3.98 -0.41
C ASP A 104 5.89 3.27 0.80
N TRP A 105 6.55 3.35 1.96
CA TRP A 105 6.04 2.83 3.23
C TRP A 105 6.15 3.88 4.33
N ARG A 106 5.08 4.03 5.12
CA ARG A 106 5.07 4.83 6.36
C ARG A 106 4.44 4.02 7.48
N SER A 107 5.02 4.10 8.68
CA SER A 107 4.45 3.49 9.89
C SER A 107 4.61 4.40 11.10
N VAL A 108 3.76 4.18 12.10
CA VAL A 108 3.90 4.79 13.43
C VAL A 108 5.06 4.11 14.16
N GLU A 109 6.04 4.89 14.62
CA GLU A 109 7.24 4.35 15.28
C GLU A 109 6.99 3.96 16.75
N ASN A 110 5.94 4.47 17.40
CA ASN A 110 5.60 4.13 18.78
C ASN A 110 4.09 3.90 18.96
N ILE A 111 3.71 2.67 19.29
CA ILE A 111 2.35 2.30 19.67
C ILE A 111 2.27 2.33 21.20
N GLY A 112 2.08 3.50 21.81
CA GLY A 112 1.80 3.54 23.26
C GLY A 112 2.22 4.75 24.11
N ILE A 113 2.51 5.93 23.58
CA ILE A 113 2.81 7.09 24.45
C ILE A 113 1.93 8.28 24.06
N ILE A 114 0.99 8.62 24.95
CA ILE A 114 0.34 9.92 24.98
C ILE A 114 1.39 10.97 25.35
N LEU A 115 1.56 11.94 24.45
CA LEU A 115 2.21 13.26 24.56
C LEU A 115 3.76 13.33 24.64
N LEU A 116 4.25 14.18 23.73
CA LEU A 116 5.55 14.87 23.65
C LEU A 116 6.76 14.03 23.20
N ARG A 117 6.98 13.97 21.87
CA ARG A 117 8.19 14.52 21.24
C ARG A 117 8.10 14.56 19.71
N LEU A 118 8.64 15.64 19.18
CA LEU A 118 8.75 15.98 17.76
C LEU A 118 9.60 14.97 16.98
N GLN A 119 9.12 14.67 15.78
CA GLN A 119 9.85 14.36 14.54
C GLN A 119 10.87 13.20 14.56
N LYS A 120 10.55 12.14 13.82
CA LYS A 120 11.02 11.92 12.43
C LYS A 120 10.28 10.72 11.86
N GLY A 121 9.54 10.89 10.76
CA GLY A 121 9.05 9.75 9.99
C GLY A 121 10.20 9.22 9.15
N THR A 122 10.61 7.98 9.39
CA THR A 122 11.56 7.30 8.50
C THR A 122 10.84 6.91 7.20
N ALA A 123 11.01 7.71 6.15
CA ALA A 123 10.66 7.32 4.79
C ALA A 123 11.82 6.50 4.22
N MET A 124 11.62 5.20 4.02
CA MET A 124 12.60 4.35 3.33
C MET A 124 12.15 4.20 1.88
N SER A 125 12.81 4.90 0.97
CA SER A 125 12.69 4.67 -0.47
C SER A 125 13.74 3.63 -0.86
N MET A 126 13.31 2.45 -1.30
CA MET A 126 14.18 1.48 -1.94
C MET A 126 14.01 1.61 -3.44
N THR A 127 14.93 2.31 -4.10
CA THR A 127 15.05 2.28 -5.57
C THR A 127 16.02 1.16 -5.94
N GLY A 128 15.55 0.22 -6.76
CA GLY A 128 16.37 -0.86 -7.36
C GLY A 128 17.06 -0.42 -8.64
#